data_AF-A0A2J5P8J2-F1
#
_entry.id   AF-A0A2J5P8J2-F1
#
_cell.length_a   1.000
_cell.length_b   1.000
_cell.length_c   1.000
_cell.angle_alpha   90.00
_cell.angle_beta   90.00
_cell.angle_gamma   90.00
#
_symmetry.space_group_name_H-M   'P 1'
#
loop_
_entity.id
_entity.type
_entity.pdbx_description
1 polymer ?
#
loop_
_entity_poly.entity_id
_entity_poly.type
_entity_poly.pdbx_seq_one_letter_code
_entity_poly.pdbx_strand_id
1 'polypeptide(L)' 'PEAVDMLREQGFRQLPVVIAGETRWSGFRPDMINRLRPTASAASV' A
#
# COMPACT_ATOMS: atom_id res chain seq x y z
N PRO A 1 14.93 -12.62 -3.95
CA PRO A 1 15.09 -11.84 -5.20
C PRO A 1 13.84 -11.91 -6.07
N GLU A 2 13.25 -13.11 -6.21
CA GLU A 2 12.04 -13.38 -7.01
C GLU A 2 10.87 -12.42 -6.71
N ALA A 3 10.58 -12.14 -5.44
CA ALA A 3 9.54 -11.18 -5.07
C ALA A 3 9.78 -9.76 -5.62
N VAL A 4 11.04 -9.34 -5.76
CA VAL A 4 11.38 -8.03 -6.34
C VAL A 4 11.19 -8.05 -7.85
N ASP A 5 11.53 -9.16 -8.52
CA ASP A 5 11.34 -9.32 -9.96
C ASP A 5 9.85 -9.36 -10.32
N MET A 6 9.02 -10.08 -9.56
CA MET A 6 7.57 -10.04 -9.70
C MET A 6 6.99 -8.63 -9.50
N LEU A 7 7.54 -7.83 -8.59
CA LEU A 7 7.11 -6.44 -8.38
C LEU A 7 7.52 -5.55 -9.57
N ARG A 8 8.68 -5.79 -10.17
CA ARG A 8 9.12 -5.10 -11.39
C ARG A 8 8.21 -5.41 -12.58
N GLU A 9 7.81 -6.68 -12.74
CA GLU A 9 6.85 -7.10 -13.77
C GLU A 9 5.48 -6.41 -13.60
N GLN A 10 5.08 -6.15 -12.36
CA GLN A 10 3.88 -5.37 -12.02
C GLN A 10 4.04 -3.85 -12.23
N GLY A 11 5.20 -3.39 -12.72
CA GLY A 11 5.48 -1.99 -13.02
C GLY A 11 6.04 -1.18 -11.85
N PHE A 12 6.28 -1.79 -10.69
CA PHE A 12 6.91 -1.10 -9.57
C PHE A 12 8.41 -0.93 -9.80
N ARG A 13 8.88 0.31 -9.66
CA ARG A 13 10.29 0.67 -9.94
C ARG A 13 11.11 0.95 -8.68
N GLN A 14 10.46 1.05 -7.52
CA GLN A 14 11.09 1.36 -6.25
C GLN A 14 10.49 0.51 -5.12
N LEU A 15 11.30 0.21 -4.12
CA LEU A 15 10.89 -0.41 -2.87
C LEU A 15 10.89 0.64 -1.74
N PRO A 16 10.07 0.50 -0.69
CA PRO A 16 9.06 -0.55 -0.47
C PRO A 16 7.85 -0.41 -1.39
N VAL A 17 7.10 -1.49 -1.59
CA VAL A 17 5.77 -1.49 -2.25
C VAL A 17 4.73 -1.80 -1.19
N VAL A 18 3.64 -1.03 -1.18
CA VAL A 18 2.51 -1.25 -0.27
C VAL A 18 1.24 -1.47 -1.08
N ILE A 19 0.47 -2.48 -0.69
CA ILE A 19 -0.80 -2.87 -1.29
C ILE A 19 -1.82 -2.91 -0.17
N ALA A 20 -2.84 -2.06 -0.25
CA ALA A 20 -3.91 -1.92 0.73
C ALA A 20 -5.27 -1.95 0.00
N GLY A 21 -5.85 -3.15 -0.11
CA GLY A 21 -7.02 -3.39 -0.94
C GLY A 21 -6.74 -3.01 -2.40
N GLU A 22 -7.56 -2.11 -2.96
CA GLU A 22 -7.41 -1.61 -4.33
C GLU A 22 -6.31 -0.54 -4.46
N THR A 23 -5.85 0.03 -3.34
CA THR A 23 -4.82 1.07 -3.36
C THR A 23 -3.43 0.47 -3.35
N ARG A 24 -2.58 0.87 -4.29
CA ARG A 24 -1.22 0.34 -4.45
C ARG A 24 -0.26 1.50 -4.71
N TRP A 25 0.89 1.51 -4.05
CA TRP A 25 1.94 2.51 -4.31
C TRP A 25 3.33 1.95 -4.04
N SER A 26 4.34 2.70 -4.48
CA SER A 26 5.76 2.41 -4.22
C SER A 26 6.44 3.62 -3.59
N GLY A 27 7.49 3.34 -2.80
CA GLY A 27 8.23 4.32 -2.02
C GLY A 27 7.63 4.59 -0.64
N PHE A 28 8.40 5.29 0.20
CA PHE A 28 7.96 5.69 1.54
C PHE A 28 7.00 6.88 1.45
N ARG A 29 5.69 6.60 1.58
CA ARG A 29 4.60 7.57 1.47
C ARG A 29 3.77 7.60 2.77
N PRO A 30 4.23 8.31 3.82
CA PRO A 30 3.52 8.38 5.10
C PRO A 30 2.12 9.03 4.95
N ASP A 31 1.94 9.90 3.96
CA ASP A 31 0.65 10.47 3.59
C ASP A 31 -0.38 9.42 3.20
N MET A 32 0.00 8.44 2.36
CA MET A 32 -0.88 7.35 1.93
C MET A 32 -1.17 6.38 3.08
N ILE A 33 -0.17 6.11 3.93
CA ILE A 33 -0.33 5.27 5.12
C ILE A 33 -1.34 5.88 6.09
N ASN A 34 -1.29 7.19 6.33
CA ASN A 34 -2.22 7.87 7.23
C ASN A 34 -3.67 7.84 6.74
N ARG A 35 -3.90 7.73 5.42
CA ARG A 35 -5.25 7.57 4.84
C ARG A 35 -5.87 6.20 5.10
N LEU A 36 -5.04 5.19 5.39
CA LEU A 36 -5.51 3.84 5.71
C LEU A 36 -5.99 3.71 7.16
N ARG A 37 -5.86 4.75 7.98
CA ARG A 37 -6.38 4.72 9.35
C ARG A 37 -7.88 4.39 9.28
N PRO A 38 -8.33 3.31 9.95
CA PRO A 38 -9.75 3.03 10.02
C PRO A 38 -10.45 4.26 10.55
N THR A 39 -11.37 4.85 9.77
CA THR A 39 -12.37 5.74 10.35
C THR A 39 -13.08 4.89 11.38
N ALA A 40 -13.00 5.28 12.66
CA ALA A 40 -13.60 4.53 13.75
C ALA A 40 -14.99 4.10 13.31
N SER A 41 -15.19 2.79 13.16
CA SER A 41 -16.46 2.22 12.75
C SER A 41 -17.49 2.80 13.71
N ALA A 42 -18.46 3.54 13.18
CA ALA A 42 -19.60 3.96 13.95
C ALA A 42 -20.28 2.68 14.41
N ALA A 43 -19.95 2.25 15.63
CA ALA A 43 -20.58 1.12 16.28
C ALA A 43 -22.05 1.52 16.41
N SER A 44 -22.89 0.93 15.56
CA SER A 44 -24.33 1.08 15.66
C SER A 44 -24.75 0.59 17.05
N VAL A 45 -25.33 1.52 17.80
CA VAL A 45 -26.11 1.29 19.02
C VAL A 45 -27.42 0.58 18.71
#